data_AF-A0A421BQL5-F1
#
_entry.id   AF-A0A421BQL5-F1
#
_cell.length_a   1.000
_cell.length_b   1.000
_cell.length_c   1.000
_cell.angle_alpha   90.00
_cell.angle_beta   90.00
_cell.angle_gamma   90.00
#
_symmetry.space_group_name_H-M   'P 1'
#
loop_
_entity.id
_entity.type
_entity.pdbx_description
1 polymer ?
#
loop_
_entity_poly.entity_id
_entity_poly.type
_entity_poly.pdbx_seq_one_letter_code
_entity_poly.pdbx_strand_id
1 'polypeptide(L)'
;MLTAAALALSAGTASAGDFLALNGLRVVPAGGQEFHVAFGGLTGNDDFWCAAGDFVLRGLGLPPSTRIYRTSPPPRRAGEGVDFSLSDARAADSGFTRFGARDKGMSAAAAQHFCPLVPFFPFN
;
A
#
# COMPACT_ATOMS: atom_id res chain seq x y z
N MET A 1 11.08 -9.43 -52.87
CA MET A 1 11.41 -9.97 -51.54
C MET A 1 11.00 -8.92 -50.52
N LEU A 2 9.91 -9.12 -49.76
CA LEU A 2 9.47 -8.19 -48.71
C LEU A 2 10.08 -8.63 -47.38
N THR A 3 10.95 -7.82 -46.81
CA THR A 3 11.51 -8.01 -45.46
C THR A 3 10.51 -7.52 -44.42
N ALA A 4 9.96 -8.44 -43.62
CA ALA A 4 9.13 -8.13 -42.47
C ALA A 4 10.00 -7.62 -41.31
N ALA A 5 9.74 -6.39 -40.84
CA ALA A 5 10.35 -5.86 -39.63
C ALA A 5 9.57 -6.37 -38.41
N ALA A 6 10.17 -7.28 -37.64
CA ALA A 6 9.62 -7.74 -36.37
C ALA A 6 9.88 -6.68 -35.30
N LEU A 7 8.83 -6.00 -34.84
CA LEU A 7 8.89 -5.17 -33.63
C LEU A 7 8.95 -6.09 -32.40
N ALA A 8 10.13 -6.19 -31.80
CA ALA A 8 10.30 -6.83 -30.50
C ALA A 8 9.65 -5.95 -29.41
N LEU A 9 8.48 -6.36 -28.92
CA LEU A 9 7.91 -5.83 -27.68
C LEU A 9 8.77 -6.31 -26.50
N SER A 10 9.70 -5.47 -26.06
CA SER A 10 10.43 -5.68 -24.81
C SER A 10 9.46 -5.48 -23.65
N ALA A 11 8.91 -6.58 -23.13
CA ALA A 11 8.20 -6.61 -21.86
C ALA A 11 9.19 -6.27 -20.74
N GLY A 12 9.22 -5.01 -20.32
CA GLY A 12 9.96 -4.59 -19.14
C GLY A 12 9.39 -5.30 -17.92
N THR A 13 10.17 -6.17 -17.29
CA THR A 13 9.91 -6.59 -15.92
C THR A 13 10.05 -5.34 -15.05
N ALA A 14 8.93 -4.69 -14.74
CA ALA A 14 8.91 -3.65 -13.73
C ALA A 14 9.37 -4.29 -12.43
N SER A 15 10.65 -4.12 -12.09
CA SER A 15 11.13 -4.30 -10.73
C SER A 15 10.23 -3.41 -9.89
N ALA A 16 9.42 -4.03 -9.05
CA ALA A 16 8.50 -3.33 -8.18
C ALA A 16 9.37 -2.61 -7.13
N GLY A 17 9.88 -1.43 -7.51
CA GLY A 17 10.77 -0.64 -6.70
C GLY A 17 10.04 -0.24 -5.43
N ASP A 18 10.78 -0.19 -4.33
CA ASP A 18 10.29 0.32 -3.07
C ASP A 18 9.61 1.69 -3.27
N PHE A 19 8.32 1.76 -2.99
CA PHE A 19 7.53 2.97 -3.12
C PHE A 19 7.67 3.82 -1.85
N LEU A 20 7.83 5.14 -2.01
CA LEU A 20 7.85 6.07 -0.89
C LEU A 20 6.49 6.76 -0.76
N ALA A 21 5.79 6.49 0.33
CA ALA A 21 4.49 7.07 0.61
C ALA A 21 4.58 8.55 1.00
N LEU A 22 3.44 9.26 0.96
CA LEU A 22 3.34 10.67 1.35
C LEU A 22 3.87 10.96 2.77
N ASN A 23 3.74 10.01 3.69
CA ASN A 23 4.25 10.12 5.07
C ASN A 23 5.71 9.65 5.22
N GLY A 24 6.41 9.36 4.11
CA GLY A 24 7.81 8.93 4.13
C GLY A 24 8.02 7.45 4.47
N LEU A 25 6.95 6.66 4.66
CA LEU A 25 7.09 5.22 4.83
C LEU A 25 7.42 4.52 3.51
N ARG A 26 8.24 3.49 3.62
CA ARG A 26 8.63 2.64 2.49
C ARG A 26 7.65 1.49 2.35
N VAL A 27 7.15 1.28 1.13
CA VAL A 27 6.27 0.17 0.76
C VAL A 27 7.02 -0.73 -0.21
N VAL A 28 7.19 -1.99 0.16
CA VAL A 28 7.89 -3.01 -0.62
C VAL A 28 6.85 -3.96 -1.21
N PRO A 29 6.68 -4.00 -2.54
CA PRO A 29 5.75 -4.92 -3.17
C PRO A 29 6.25 -6.36 -3.01
N ALA A 30 5.42 -7.26 -2.45
CA ALA A 30 5.79 -8.66 -2.23
C ALA A 30 5.43 -9.57 -3.44
N GLY A 31 4.73 -9.00 -4.43
CA GLY A 31 4.24 -9.70 -5.62
C GLY A 31 2.74 -10.00 -5.55
N GLY A 32 2.11 -10.11 -6.72
CA GLY A 32 0.68 -10.32 -6.83
C GLY A 32 -0.13 -9.18 -6.20
N GLN A 33 -0.89 -9.48 -5.16
CA GLN A 33 -1.75 -8.54 -4.45
C GLN A 33 -1.21 -8.17 -3.06
N GLU A 34 0.00 -8.60 -2.71
CA GLU A 34 0.59 -8.44 -1.38
C GLU A 34 1.69 -7.38 -1.38
N PHE A 35 1.79 -6.62 -0.29
CA PHE A 35 2.82 -5.62 -0.09
C PHE A 35 3.11 -5.38 1.39
N HIS A 36 4.34 -4.99 1.69
CA HIS A 36 4.85 -4.76 3.04
C HIS A 36 5.13 -3.28 3.26
N VAL A 37 4.60 -2.69 4.33
CA VAL A 37 4.94 -1.33 4.75
C VAL A 37 5.99 -1.42 5.85
N ALA A 38 7.19 -0.94 5.57
CA ALA A 38 8.31 -0.96 6.51
C ALA A 38 8.08 -0.01 7.69
N PHE A 39 8.63 -0.34 8.86
CA PHE A 39 8.55 0.51 10.04
C PHE A 39 9.46 1.75 9.92
N GLY A 40 8.92 2.93 10.27
CA GLY A 40 9.60 4.22 10.19
C GLY A 40 9.90 4.90 11.53
N GLY A 41 9.94 4.17 12.65
CA GLY A 41 10.28 4.73 13.98
C GLY A 41 9.08 5.20 14.80
N LEU A 42 8.41 6.29 14.40
CA LEU A 42 7.23 6.85 15.10
C LEU A 42 5.94 6.55 14.34
N THR A 43 5.76 5.29 13.96
CA THR A 43 4.65 4.87 13.08
C THR A 43 3.48 4.31 13.89
N GLY A 44 2.35 5.03 13.89
CA GLY A 44 1.06 4.57 14.38
C GLY A 44 0.32 3.69 13.36
N ASN A 45 -0.82 3.11 13.76
CA ASN A 45 -1.65 2.31 12.84
C ASN A 45 -2.06 3.16 11.61
N ASP A 46 -2.45 4.41 11.85
CA ASP A 46 -2.89 5.38 10.83
C ASP A 46 -1.80 5.62 9.77
N ASP A 47 -0.53 5.71 10.15
CA ASP A 47 0.58 5.90 9.23
C ASP A 47 0.76 4.71 8.28
N PHE A 48 0.59 3.48 8.77
CA PHE A 48 0.63 2.30 7.92
C PHE A 48 -0.54 2.29 6.92
N TRP A 49 -1.73 2.67 7.36
CA TRP A 49 -2.89 2.78 6.48
C TRP A 49 -2.76 3.92 5.46
N CYS A 50 -2.17 5.06 5.85
CA CYS A 50 -1.78 6.10 4.90
C CYS A 50 -0.90 5.53 3.79
N ALA A 51 0.22 4.89 4.16
CA ALA A 51 1.17 4.37 3.19
C ALA A 51 0.56 3.29 2.29
N ALA A 52 -0.30 2.44 2.84
CA ALA A 52 -1.01 1.43 2.08
C ALA A 52 -2.00 2.04 1.08
N GLY A 53 -2.85 2.98 1.51
CA GLY A 53 -3.79 3.67 0.63
C GLY A 53 -3.08 4.44 -0.48
N ASP A 54 -2.01 5.12 -0.12
CA ASP A 54 -1.20 5.91 -1.02
C ASP A 54 -0.46 5.06 -2.07
N PHE A 55 0.08 3.90 -1.66
CA PHE A 55 0.68 2.94 -2.58
C PHE A 55 -0.35 2.39 -3.57
N VAL A 56 -1.56 2.04 -3.11
CA VAL A 56 -2.61 1.52 -4.01
C VAL A 56 -3.07 2.57 -5.02
N LEU A 57 -3.20 3.83 -4.58
CA LEU A 57 -3.67 4.92 -5.43
C LEU A 57 -2.59 5.47 -6.36
N ARG A 58 -1.41 5.84 -5.83
CA ARG A 58 -0.33 6.48 -6.58
C ARG A 58 0.71 5.50 -7.09
N GLY A 59 1.01 4.45 -6.34
CA GLY A 59 1.99 3.42 -6.72
C GLY A 59 1.46 2.43 -7.75
N LEU A 60 0.24 1.91 -7.53
CA LEU A 60 -0.40 0.91 -8.40
C LEU A 60 -1.39 1.52 -9.40
N GLY A 61 -1.85 2.77 -9.20
CA GLY A 61 -2.82 3.42 -10.07
C GLY A 61 -4.22 2.79 -10.02
N LEU A 62 -4.56 2.11 -8.92
CA LEU A 62 -5.83 1.41 -8.78
C LEU A 62 -6.96 2.35 -8.32
N PRO A 63 -8.23 2.00 -8.58
CA PRO A 63 -9.36 2.86 -8.25
C PRO A 63 -9.50 3.10 -6.73
N PRO A 64 -10.06 4.24 -6.29
CA PRO A 64 -10.18 4.60 -4.88
C PRO A 64 -11.08 3.68 -4.05
N SER A 65 -11.97 2.93 -4.71
CA SER A 65 -12.81 1.92 -4.09
C SER A 65 -12.09 0.59 -3.82
N THR A 66 -10.85 0.42 -4.31
CA THR A 66 -10.05 -0.80 -4.12
C THR A 66 -9.91 -1.11 -2.64
N ARG A 67 -10.22 -2.36 -2.26
CA ARG A 67 -10.15 -2.80 -0.87
C ARG A 67 -8.72 -3.21 -0.50
N ILE A 68 -8.33 -2.80 0.69
CA ILE A 68 -7.03 -3.09 1.30
C ILE A 68 -7.30 -3.80 2.62
N TYR A 69 -6.63 -4.92 2.81
CA TYR A 69 -6.75 -5.76 4.00
C TYR A 69 -5.39 -5.85 4.67
N ARG A 70 -5.37 -5.72 6.00
CA ARG A 70 -4.17 -6.04 6.77
C ARG A 70 -4.07 -7.56 6.89
N THR A 71 -2.90 -8.12 6.63
CA THR A 71 -2.67 -9.58 6.74
C THR A 71 -1.80 -9.94 7.95
N SER A 72 -1.03 -8.99 8.50
CA SER A 72 -0.29 -9.23 9.74
C SER A 72 -1.22 -9.26 10.96
N PRO A 73 -1.14 -10.28 11.85
CA PRO A 73 -1.98 -10.34 13.04
C PRO A 73 -1.54 -9.32 14.10
N PRO A 74 -2.46 -8.63 14.81
CA PRO A 74 -2.14 -7.93 16.05
C PRO A 74 -1.93 -8.91 17.22
N PRO A 75 -1.12 -8.58 18.25
CA PRO A 75 -0.36 -7.34 18.44
C PRO A 75 0.95 -7.32 17.64
N ARG A 76 1.26 -6.16 17.05
CA ARG A 76 2.57 -5.89 16.42
C ARG A 76 3.62 -5.67 17.51
N ARG A 77 4.85 -6.16 17.35
CA ARG A 77 5.96 -5.71 18.23
C ARG A 77 6.47 -4.34 17.79
N ALA A 78 6.98 -3.55 18.72
CA ALA A 78 7.66 -2.31 18.38
C ALA A 78 8.82 -2.61 17.41
N GLY A 79 8.88 -1.91 16.27
CA GLY A 79 9.90 -2.13 15.25
C GLY A 79 9.47 -2.92 14.01
N GLU A 80 8.33 -3.60 14.02
CA GLU A 80 7.91 -4.47 12.91
C GLU A 80 7.11 -3.70 11.83
N GLY A 81 7.27 -4.03 10.55
CA GLY A 81 6.40 -3.50 9.51
C GLY A 81 4.98 -4.09 9.55
N VAL A 82 4.15 -3.75 8.58
CA VAL A 82 2.79 -4.27 8.43
C VAL A 82 2.58 -4.81 7.02
N ASP A 83 2.15 -6.06 6.94
CA ASP A 83 1.78 -6.69 5.68
C ASP A 83 0.31 -6.40 5.34
N PHE A 84 0.09 -6.11 4.07
CA PHE A 84 -1.21 -5.84 3.49
C PHE A 84 -1.44 -6.67 2.23
N SER A 85 -2.72 -6.83 1.87
CA SER A 85 -3.15 -7.47 0.64
C SER A 85 -4.36 -6.77 0.04
N LEU A 86 -4.53 -6.87 -1.27
CA LEU A 86 -5.77 -6.52 -1.97
C LEU A 86 -6.79 -7.68 -1.99
N SER A 87 -6.40 -8.85 -1.49
CA SER A 87 -7.28 -10.02 -1.26
C SER A 87 -7.65 -10.12 0.22
N ASP A 88 -8.86 -10.60 0.49
CA ASP A 88 -9.33 -10.88 1.85
C ASP A 88 -8.92 -12.25 2.38
N ALA A 89 -8.27 -13.09 1.56
CA ALA A 89 -7.94 -14.49 1.85
C ALA A 89 -7.17 -14.68 3.17
N ARG A 90 -6.35 -13.69 3.56
CA ARG A 90 -5.56 -13.67 4.80
C ARG A 90 -5.88 -12.46 5.68
N ALA A 91 -7.06 -11.87 5.52
CA ALA A 91 -7.42 -10.66 6.23
C ALA A 91 -7.46 -10.90 7.76
N ALA A 92 -6.62 -10.13 8.46
CA ALA A 92 -6.54 -10.01 9.90
C ALA A 92 -7.35 -8.80 10.39
N ASP A 93 -7.28 -8.51 11.68
CA ASP A 93 -7.90 -7.32 12.25
C ASP A 93 -7.18 -6.05 11.75
N SER A 94 -7.96 -5.08 11.28
CA SER A 94 -7.47 -3.81 10.74
C SER A 94 -6.86 -2.89 11.82
N GLY A 95 -7.07 -3.21 13.10
CA GLY A 95 -6.62 -2.39 14.22
C GLY A 95 -7.54 -1.21 14.54
N PHE A 96 -8.68 -1.10 13.86
CA PHE A 96 -9.69 -0.06 14.09
C PHE A 96 -10.99 -0.66 14.62
N THR A 97 -11.45 -0.16 15.76
CA THR A 97 -12.78 -0.49 16.30
C THR A 97 -13.84 0.30 15.53
N ARG A 98 -14.53 -0.34 14.56
CA ARG A 98 -15.75 0.23 13.95
C ARG A 98 -16.98 -0.39 14.59
N PHE A 99 -17.87 0.46 15.13
CA PHE A 99 -19.16 0.01 15.65
C PHE A 99 -20.00 -0.60 14.52
N GLY A 100 -20.33 -1.89 14.62
CA GLY A 100 -21.29 -2.57 13.74
C GLY A 100 -20.72 -3.40 12.59
N ALA A 101 -19.42 -3.34 12.28
CA ALA A 101 -18.80 -4.21 11.27
C ALA A 101 -17.36 -4.55 11.62
N ARG A 102 -17.04 -5.85 11.68
CA ARG A 102 -15.65 -6.35 11.66
C ARG A 102 -15.11 -6.30 10.23
N ASP A 103 -15.17 -5.12 9.63
CA ASP A 103 -14.56 -4.90 8.33
C ASP A 103 -13.04 -5.04 8.49
N LYS A 104 -12.53 -6.18 8.01
CA LYS A 104 -11.10 -6.54 8.08
C LYS A 104 -10.22 -5.71 7.14
N GLY A 105 -10.82 -4.76 6.42
CA GLY A 105 -10.16 -3.90 5.46
C GLY A 105 -10.93 -2.62 5.23
N MET A 106 -10.35 -1.72 4.45
CA MET A 106 -10.98 -0.47 4.05
C MET A 106 -10.62 -0.12 2.61
N SER A 107 -11.30 0.86 2.02
CA SER A 107 -10.97 1.32 0.68
C SER A 107 -9.65 2.10 0.67
N ALA A 108 -8.96 2.10 -0.47
CA ALA A 108 -7.72 2.85 -0.67
C ALA A 108 -7.90 4.35 -0.37
N ALA A 109 -9.05 4.94 -0.73
CA ALA A 109 -9.37 6.32 -0.38
C ALA A 109 -9.55 6.54 1.13
N ALA A 110 -10.21 5.62 1.84
CA ALA A 110 -10.35 5.72 3.30
C ALA A 110 -8.98 5.58 3.99
N ALA A 111 -8.13 4.70 3.47
CA ALA A 111 -6.77 4.49 3.97
C ALA A 111 -5.88 5.73 3.74
N GLN A 112 -5.91 6.33 2.55
CA GLN A 112 -5.13 7.53 2.24
C GLN A 112 -5.59 8.76 3.04
N HIS A 113 -6.81 8.77 3.57
CA HIS A 113 -7.30 9.86 4.43
C HIS A 113 -6.49 9.99 5.74
N PHE A 114 -5.82 8.92 6.18
CA PHE A 114 -4.91 8.96 7.33
C PHE A 114 -3.57 9.62 7.01
N CYS A 115 -3.30 9.92 5.74
CA CYS A 115 -2.07 10.61 5.41
C CYS A 115 -2.05 11.99 6.05
N PRO A 116 -0.89 12.41 6.58
CA PRO A 116 -0.76 13.78 7.04
C PRO A 116 -1.19 14.69 5.89
N LEU A 117 -1.89 15.76 6.23
CA LEU A 117 -2.01 16.92 5.36
C LEU A 117 -0.61 17.52 5.23
N VAL A 118 0.30 16.84 4.54
CA VAL A 118 1.51 17.49 4.06
C VAL A 118 1.00 18.48 3.02
N PRO A 119 1.00 19.79 3.31
CA PRO A 119 0.84 20.71 2.22
C PRO A 119 2.05 20.47 1.31
N PHE A 120 1.81 20.56 0.02
CA PHE A 120 2.85 20.53 -1.02
C PHE A 120 3.72 21.80 -0.90
N PHE A 121 4.27 22.10 0.28
CA PHE A 121 5.20 23.19 0.50
C PHE A 121 6.59 22.59 0.72
N PRO A 122 7.51 22.75 -0.25
CA PRO A 122 8.92 22.49 0.00
C PRO A 122 9.36 23.49 1.08
N PHE A 123 9.82 22.99 2.23
CA PHE A 123 10.47 23.85 3.20
C PHE A 123 11.84 24.26 2.64
N ASN A 124 11.91 25.56 2.30
CA ASN A 124 13.06 26.45 2.04
C ASN A 124 14.47 25.93 2.38
#